data_AF-A0A9N7JMT6-F1
#
_entry.id   AF-A0A9N7JMT6-F1
#
_cell.length_a   1.000
_cell.length_b   1.000
_cell.length_c   1.000
_cell.angle_alpha   90.00
_cell.angle_beta   90.00
_cell.angle_gamma   90.00
#
_symmetry.space_group_name_H-M   'P 1'
#
loop_
_entity.id
_entity.type
_entity.pdbx_description
1 polymer ?
#
loop_
_entity_poly.entity_id
_entity_poly.type
_entity_poly.pdbx_seq_one_letter_code
_entity_poly.pdbx_strand_id
1 'polypeptide(L)'
;MKVNMGDYLIETDERQFIVKVKKIVEDSKLTKKENLGKEYWQPIAYCTSFESALKFVPQQVLRSNHDILVIKDKLEQIENFIKQL
;
A
#
# COMPACT_ATOMS: atom_id res chain seq x y z
N MET A 1 -4.46 18.80 -7.20
CA MET A 1 -5.68 17.93 -7.23
C MET A 1 -5.60 16.92 -6.08
N LYS A 2 -6.75 16.48 -5.55
CA LYS A 2 -6.83 15.51 -4.44
C LYS A 2 -7.96 14.51 -4.69
N VAL A 3 -7.68 13.21 -4.58
CA VAL A 3 -8.64 12.11 -4.80
C VAL A 3 -8.58 11.16 -3.61
N ASN A 4 -9.70 11.02 -2.89
CA ASN A 4 -9.83 10.14 -1.73
C ASN A 4 -10.55 8.83 -2.14
N MET A 5 -9.99 7.70 -1.74
CA MET A 5 -10.45 6.34 -2.06
C MET A 5 -10.42 5.46 -0.81
N GLY A 6 -11.11 5.90 0.25
CA GLY A 6 -11.18 5.20 1.53
C GLY A 6 -9.86 5.29 2.30
N ASP A 7 -9.13 4.19 2.37
CA ASP A 7 -7.81 4.13 3.04
C ASP A 7 -6.67 4.65 2.17
N TYR A 8 -6.96 5.09 0.94
CA TYR A 8 -5.97 5.62 0.01
C TYR A 8 -6.28 7.04 -0.41
N LEU A 9 -5.22 7.81 -0.65
CA LEU A 9 -5.30 9.19 -1.08
C LEU A 9 -4.27 9.46 -2.18
N ILE A 10 -4.72 10.02 -3.29
CA ILE A 10 -3.82 10.58 -4.31
C ILE A 10 -3.85 12.09 -4.18
N GLU A 11 -2.69 12.68 -3.91
CA GLU A 11 -2.46 14.12 -3.99
C GLU A 11 -1.48 14.37 -5.14
N THR A 12 -1.55 15.53 -5.76
CA THR A 12 -0.58 15.91 -6.79
C THR A 12 -0.08 17.33 -6.55
N ASP A 13 1.22 17.48 -6.71
CA ASP A 13 1.92 18.75 -6.81
C ASP A 13 2.27 19.04 -8.29
N GLU A 14 3.05 20.08 -8.55
CA GLU A 14 3.43 20.47 -9.93
C GLU A 14 4.27 19.43 -10.68
N ARG A 15 4.82 18.41 -9.99
CA ARG A 15 5.81 17.48 -10.54
C ARG A 15 5.32 16.03 -10.59
N GLN A 16 4.47 15.63 -9.67
CA GLN A 16 4.13 14.22 -9.47
C GLN A 16 2.79 14.01 -8.77
N PHE A 17 2.33 12.77 -8.84
CA PHE A 17 1.22 12.22 -8.08
C PHE A 17 1.78 11.40 -6.92
N ILE A 18 1.39 11.74 -5.70
CA ILE A 18 1.77 11.08 -4.46
C ILE A 18 0.60 10.20 -4.02
N VAL A 19 0.81 8.89 -4.02
CA VAL A 19 -0.13 7.92 -3.45
C VAL A 19 0.18 7.78 -1.96
N LYS A 20 -0.83 7.92 -1.12
CA LYS A 20 -0.73 7.79 0.34
C LYS A 20 -1.72 6.75 0.84
N VAL A 21 -1.37 6.07 1.93
CA VAL A 21 -2.25 5.18 2.68
C VAL A 21 -2.56 5.78 4.05
N LYS A 22 -3.77 5.57 4.53
CA LYS A 22 -4.16 5.90 5.90
C LYS A 22 -3.49 4.93 6.86
N LYS A 23 -2.79 5.47 7.85
CA LYS A 23 -2.12 4.70 8.90
C LYS A 23 -2.48 5.29 10.26
N ILE A 24 -2.35 4.46 11.29
CA ILE A 24 -2.44 4.88 12.69
C ILE A 24 -1.02 4.96 13.24
N VAL A 25 -0.74 5.99 14.02
CA VAL A 25 0.54 6.11 14.71
C VAL A 25 0.66 5.01 15.77
N GLU A 26 1.61 4.12 15.57
CA GLU A 26 1.96 3.02 16.48
C GLU A 26 3.10 3.42 17.43
N ASP A 27 3.23 2.66 18.52
CA ASP A 27 4.28 2.89 19.50
C ASP A 27 5.66 2.56 18.94
N SER A 28 6.59 3.49 19.11
CA SER A 28 7.98 3.35 18.67
C SER A 28 8.88 4.24 19.52
N LYS A 29 10.19 3.97 19.49
CA LYS A 29 11.20 4.78 20.20
C LYS A 29 11.17 6.28 19.85
N LEU A 30 10.63 6.63 18.68
CA LEU A 30 10.58 8.00 18.18
C LEU A 30 9.17 8.61 18.26
N THR A 31 8.17 7.82 18.66
CA THR A 31 6.77 8.26 18.74
C THR A 31 6.54 9.05 20.02
N LYS A 32 6.10 10.31 19.89
CA LYS A 32 5.59 11.06 21.06
C LYS A 32 4.25 10.48 21.50
N LYS A 33 4.08 10.24 22.80
CA LYS A 33 2.83 9.68 23.38
C LYS A 33 1.57 10.45 22.96
N GLU A 34 1.68 11.78 22.79
CA GLU A 34 0.59 12.65 22.34
C GLU A 34 0.05 12.34 20.93
N ASN A 35 0.79 11.56 20.13
CA ASN A 35 0.43 11.22 18.75
C ASN A 35 -0.03 9.79 18.57
N LEU A 36 0.10 8.92 19.58
CA LEU A 36 -0.36 7.53 19.51
C LEU A 36 -1.85 7.46 19.19
N GLY A 37 -2.22 6.56 18.28
CA GLY A 37 -3.62 6.37 17.87
C GLY A 37 -4.16 7.43 16.89
N LYS A 38 -3.39 8.48 16.56
CA LYS A 38 -3.81 9.45 15.54
C LYS A 38 -3.66 8.89 14.14
N GLU A 39 -4.62 9.21 13.27
CA GLU A 39 -4.52 8.91 11.85
C GLU A 39 -3.55 9.86 11.14
N TYR A 40 -2.78 9.33 10.20
CA TYR A 40 -1.95 10.12 9.29
C TYR A 40 -1.90 9.48 7.90
N TRP A 41 -1.60 10.30 6.90
CA TRP A 41 -1.41 9.86 5.53
C TRP A 41 0.07 9.59 5.26
N GLN A 42 0.43 8.32 5.07
CA GLN A 42 1.80 7.91 4.76
C GLN A 42 1.99 7.81 3.24
N PRO A 43 2.98 8.49 2.63
CA PRO A 43 3.35 8.26 1.23
C PRO A 43 3.83 6.82 1.00
N ILE A 44 3.30 6.19 -0.06
CA ILE A 44 3.63 4.82 -0.47
C ILE A 44 4.12 4.73 -1.92
N ALA A 45 3.84 5.73 -2.75
CA ALA A 45 4.38 5.82 -4.10
C ALA A 45 4.42 7.26 -4.61
N TYR A 46 5.35 7.49 -5.53
CA TYR A 46 5.44 8.71 -6.34
C TYR A 46 5.33 8.30 -7.81
N CYS A 47 4.40 8.90 -8.53
CA CYS A 47 4.06 8.54 -9.90
C CYS A 47 4.13 9.78 -10.81
N THR A 48 4.63 9.61 -12.02
CA THR A 48 4.71 10.68 -13.02
C THR A 48 3.39 10.91 -13.76
N SER A 49 2.43 9.98 -13.66
CA SER A 49 1.10 10.10 -14.27
C SER A 49 -0.01 9.66 -13.31
N PHE A 50 -1.20 10.25 -13.49
CA PHE A 50 -2.38 9.92 -12.69
C PHE A 50 -2.82 8.46 -12.88
N GLU A 51 -2.72 7.93 -14.11
CA GLU A 51 -3.07 6.54 -14.41
C GLU A 51 -2.18 5.54 -13.64
N SER A 52 -0.87 5.82 -13.57
CA SER A 52 0.06 5.01 -12.77
C SER A 52 -0.29 5.05 -11.28
N ALA A 53 -0.65 6.22 -10.77
CA ALA A 53 -1.09 6.40 -9.39
C ALA A 53 -2.37 5.59 -9.08
N LEU A 54 -3.34 5.59 -10.00
CA LEU A 54 -4.56 4.79 -9.88
C LEU A 54 -4.28 3.28 -9.92
N LYS A 55 -3.39 2.82 -10.81
CA LYS A 55 -3.00 1.39 -10.90
C LYS A 55 -2.24 0.91 -9.65
N PHE A 56 -1.56 1.81 -8.94
CA PHE A 56 -0.81 1.45 -7.73
C PHE A 56 -1.71 1.03 -6.56
N VAL A 57 -2.88 1.69 -6.40
CA VAL A 57 -3.80 1.42 -5.28
C VAL A 57 -4.25 -0.05 -5.21
N PRO A 58 -4.85 -0.65 -6.25
CA PRO A 58 -5.27 -2.05 -6.19
C PRO A 58 -4.08 -3.01 -6.04
N GLN A 59 -2.93 -2.70 -6.65
CA GLN A 59 -1.72 -3.51 -6.45
C GLN A 59 -1.26 -3.51 -5.00
N GLN A 60 -1.32 -2.35 -4.34
CA GLN A 60 -0.99 -2.25 -2.92
C GLN A 60 -1.98 -3.05 -2.07
N VAL A 61 -3.28 -2.93 -2.32
CA VAL A 61 -4.32 -3.70 -1.61
C VAL A 61 -4.04 -5.20 -1.68
N LEU A 62 -3.78 -5.71 -2.89
CA LEU A 62 -3.47 -7.12 -3.10
C LEU A 62 -2.20 -7.55 -2.37
N ARG A 63 -1.13 -6.72 -2.40
CA ARG A 63 0.13 -7.01 -1.71
C ARG A 63 0.02 -6.95 -0.19
N SER A 64 -0.83 -6.08 0.34
CA SER A 64 -1.05 -5.95 1.78
C SER A 64 -1.99 -7.00 2.35
N ASN A 65 -2.70 -7.74 1.50
CA ASN A 65 -3.61 -8.79 1.94
C ASN A 65 -2.83 -10.08 2.24
N HIS A 66 -2.72 -10.41 3.51
CA HIS A 66 -1.99 -11.59 3.97
C HIS A 66 -2.53 -12.89 3.37
N ASP A 67 -3.86 -13.05 3.29
CA ASP A 67 -4.48 -14.26 2.74
C ASP A 67 -4.12 -14.46 1.26
N ILE A 68 -4.08 -13.38 0.48
CA ILE A 68 -3.66 -13.44 -0.93
C ILE A 68 -2.19 -13.87 -1.05
N LEU A 69 -1.32 -13.38 -0.17
CA LEU A 69 0.08 -13.81 -0.15
C LEU A 69 0.22 -15.29 0.22
N VAL A 70 -0.55 -15.76 1.21
CA VAL A 70 -0.60 -17.17 1.60
C VAL A 70 -1.09 -18.05 0.46
N ILE A 71 -2.15 -17.62 -0.25
CA ILE A 71 -2.68 -18.34 -1.41
C ILE A 71 -1.63 -18.40 -2.53
N LYS A 72 -0.96 -17.29 -2.83
CA LYS A 72 0.11 -17.24 -3.84
C LYS A 72 1.23 -18.22 -3.52
N ASP A 73 1.70 -18.24 -2.28
CA ASP A 73 2.77 -19.14 -1.83
C ASP A 73 2.38 -20.63 -2.00
N LYS A 74 1.15 -20.99 -1.61
CA LYS A 74 0.63 -22.36 -1.80
C LYS A 74 0.55 -22.76 -3.27
N LEU A 75 0.15 -21.85 -4.16
CA LEU A 75 0.10 -22.12 -5.60
C LEU A 75 1.51 -22.32 -6.18
N GLU A 76 2.49 -21.51 -5.78
CA GLU A 76 3.89 -21.67 -6.20
C GLU A 76 4.48 -23.01 -5.74
N GLN A 77 4.15 -23.46 -4.53
CA GLN A 77 4.55 -24.80 -4.06
C GLN A 77 3.97 -25.91 -4.94
N ILE A 78 2.68 -25.84 -5.28
CA ILE A 78 2.03 -26.83 -6.16
C ILE A 78 2.67 -26.85 -7.55
N GLU A 79 2.92 -25.69 -8.15
CA GLU A 79 3.59 -25.61 -9.46
C GLU A 79 4.99 -26.24 -9.43
N ASN A 80 5.75 -26.01 -8.35
CA ASN A 80 7.07 -26.60 -8.19
C ASN A 80 6.99 -28.13 -8.05
N PHE A 81 6.00 -28.65 -7.32
CA PHE A 81 5.75 -30.09 -7.27
C PHE A 81 5.43 -30.67 -8.65
N ILE A 82 4.58 -30.00 -9.43
CA ILE A 82 4.24 -30.45 -10.80
C ILE A 82 5.47 -30.47 -11.69
N LYS A 83 6.36 -29.48 -11.60
CA LYS A 83 7.61 -29.42 -12.41
C LYS A 83 8.63 -30.49 -12.05
N GLN A 84 8.50 -31.11 -10.87
CA GLN A 84 9.38 -32.18 -10.40
C GLN A 84 8.87 -33.58 -10.75
N LEU A 85 7.65 -33.70 -11.29
CA LEU A 85 7.10 -34.92 -11.87
C LEU A 85 7.56 -35.11 -13.32
#